data_AF-A0A3A8KSF6-F1
#
_entry.id   AF-A0A3A8KSF6-F1
#
_cell.length_a   1.000
_cell.length_b   1.000
_cell.length_c   1.000
_cell.angle_alpha   90.00
_cell.angle_beta   90.00
_cell.angle_gamma   90.00
#
_symmetry.space_group_name_H-M   'P 1'
#
loop_
_entity.id
_entity.type
_entity.pdbx_description
1 polymer ?
#
loop_
_entity_poly.entity_id
_entity_poly.type
_entity_poly.pdbx_seq_one_letter_code
_entity_poly.pdbx_strand_id
1 'polypeptide(L)'
;MTCFAALAACDNTPIESESTEELGVSTAAETATRLYATVGDNELSFETLGTFEQRDGVRALVIRATANRYLADVYSYVPDDLFGDANIISERRFEIVLHDGYELNTVLSGLPLFVNVFTNTGTPRSYTARIVVAPRFFDFRGSSGIWIDEEVTPRYVVQPNNNLLYRGHASVSGYVDWLTVTAPDGIPSVYGRPNYRLDWSYPTLQQAMDPHTVPLNFSAGGDNGATMQKTARLVARVTELALTDGDAYEVWPSPPCDPVVSNCYHSQPAGTTDFSQCGTYRQVLRCTY
;
A
#
# COMPACT_ATOMS: atom_id res chain seq x y z
N MET A 1 -20.42 -67.06 31.66
CA MET A 1 -20.15 -65.65 32.00
C MET A 1 -20.60 -64.80 30.82
N THR A 2 -21.88 -64.44 30.78
CA THR A 2 -22.44 -63.28 30.07
C THR A 2 -23.93 -63.24 30.38
N CYS A 3 -24.37 -62.09 30.90
CA CYS A 3 -25.75 -61.74 31.20
C CYS A 3 -26.04 -60.52 30.33
N PHE A 4 -27.11 -60.51 29.54
CA PHE A 4 -27.71 -59.25 29.10
C PHE A 4 -29.23 -59.40 29.00
N ALA A 5 -29.87 -58.47 29.69
CA ALA A 5 -31.30 -58.37 29.89
C ALA A 5 -31.95 -57.40 28.88
N ALA A 6 -33.20 -57.74 28.58
CA ALA A 6 -34.37 -56.99 28.17
C ALA A 6 -34.30 -55.51 27.69
N LEU A 7 -35.04 -55.29 26.60
CA LEU A 7 -35.53 -54.05 26.04
C LEU A 7 -36.61 -53.37 26.92
N ALA A 8 -36.56 -52.03 27.00
CA ALA A 8 -37.70 -51.13 27.24
C ALA A 8 -37.37 -49.80 26.51
N ALA A 9 -38.10 -49.48 25.43
CA ALA A 9 -39.31 -48.66 25.38
C ALA A 9 -39.01 -47.14 25.35
N CYS A 10 -39.37 -46.53 24.23
CA CYS A 10 -39.17 -45.14 23.86
C CYS A 10 -39.93 -44.18 24.78
N ASP A 11 -39.28 -43.09 25.19
CA ASP A 11 -39.99 -41.87 25.56
C ASP A 11 -39.29 -40.66 24.93
N ASN A 12 -40.09 -39.85 24.23
CA ASN A 12 -39.66 -38.69 23.47
C ASN A 12 -39.51 -37.50 24.41
N THR A 13 -38.29 -37.00 24.56
CA THR A 13 -38.04 -35.64 25.08
C THR A 13 -37.17 -34.91 24.05
N PRO A 14 -37.56 -33.73 23.55
CA PRO A 14 -36.70 -32.96 22.68
C PRO A 14 -35.49 -32.49 23.48
N ILE A 15 -34.31 -32.97 23.12
CA ILE A 15 -33.05 -32.41 23.61
C ILE A 15 -32.90 -31.07 22.93
N GLU A 16 -33.05 -30.02 23.73
CA GLU A 16 -32.67 -28.65 23.42
C GLU A 16 -31.20 -28.67 23.00
N SER A 17 -30.93 -28.40 21.72
CA SER A 17 -29.58 -28.40 21.17
C SER A 17 -28.78 -27.30 21.86
N GLU A 18 -27.82 -27.71 22.69
CA GLU A 18 -26.74 -26.84 23.16
C GLU A 18 -26.13 -26.10 21.97
N SER A 19 -26.12 -24.78 22.07
CA SER A 19 -25.41 -23.90 21.16
C SER A 19 -23.94 -24.29 21.15
N THR A 20 -23.47 -24.87 20.06
CA THR A 20 -22.04 -24.99 19.79
C THR A 20 -21.47 -23.57 19.76
N GLU A 21 -20.70 -23.22 20.79
CA GLU A 21 -19.82 -22.07 20.76
C GLU A 21 -18.93 -22.22 19.52
N GLU A 22 -19.20 -21.40 18.50
CA GLU A 22 -18.25 -21.19 17.42
C GLU A 22 -17.04 -20.50 18.07
N LEU A 23 -16.04 -21.31 18.41
CA LEU A 23 -14.70 -20.88 18.75
C LEU A 23 -14.27 -19.90 17.67
N GLY A 24 -14.26 -18.61 18.04
CA GLY A 24 -13.86 -17.52 17.17
C GLY A 24 -12.55 -17.87 16.50
N VAL A 25 -12.62 -18.05 15.18
CA VAL A 25 -11.44 -18.10 14.33
C VAL A 25 -10.82 -16.71 14.42
N SER A 26 -9.91 -16.55 15.38
CA SER A 26 -8.91 -15.50 15.36
C SER A 26 -8.05 -15.78 14.13
N THR A 27 -8.41 -15.19 13.00
CA THR A 27 -7.44 -14.88 11.95
C THR A 27 -6.49 -13.89 12.59
N ALA A 28 -5.45 -14.41 13.26
CA ALA A 28 -4.31 -13.65 13.68
C ALA A 28 -3.90 -12.81 12.47
N ALA A 29 -4.13 -11.50 12.58
CA ALA A 29 -3.75 -10.52 11.58
C ALA A 29 -2.31 -10.84 11.19
N GLU A 30 -2.03 -10.89 9.88
CA GLU A 30 -0.67 -10.78 9.35
C GLU A 30 0.08 -9.79 10.24
N THR A 31 1.08 -10.25 10.97
CA THR A 31 1.77 -9.45 11.99
C THR A 31 2.21 -8.16 11.33
N ALA A 32 1.53 -7.05 11.62
CA ALA A 32 1.74 -5.80 10.92
C ALA A 32 3.21 -5.41 11.10
N THR A 33 4.00 -5.51 10.04
CA THR A 33 5.40 -5.05 10.07
C THR A 33 5.36 -3.55 10.37
N ARG A 34 6.23 -3.07 11.27
CA ARG A 34 6.28 -1.66 11.66
C ARG A 34 7.61 -1.02 11.25
N LEU A 35 7.56 0.25 10.85
CA LEU A 35 8.75 1.10 10.76
C LEU A 35 8.88 1.88 12.05
N TYR A 36 10.11 2.12 12.50
CA TYR A 36 10.43 2.85 13.72
C TYR A 36 11.41 3.96 13.40
N ALA A 37 11.25 5.09 14.06
CA ALA A 37 12.22 6.18 14.04
C ALA A 37 12.20 6.92 15.38
N THR A 38 13.31 7.57 15.69
CA THR A 38 13.52 8.24 16.99
C THR A 38 14.06 9.64 16.81
N VAL A 39 13.67 10.55 17.70
CA VAL A 39 14.28 11.88 17.83
C VAL A 39 14.28 12.31 19.30
N GLY A 40 15.47 12.66 19.81
CA GLY A 40 15.68 12.82 21.25
C GLY A 40 15.29 11.54 22.00
N ASP A 41 14.35 11.65 22.94
CA ASP A 41 13.80 10.52 23.72
C ASP A 41 12.42 10.05 23.22
N ASN A 42 11.99 10.54 22.06
CA ASN A 42 10.76 10.13 21.38
C ASN A 42 11.05 9.01 20.39
N GLU A 43 10.16 8.03 20.35
CA GLU A 43 10.09 6.98 19.34
C GLU A 43 8.68 6.99 18.75
N LEU A 44 8.60 6.93 17.43
CA LEU A 44 7.35 6.76 16.70
C LEU A 44 7.46 5.53 15.82
N SER A 45 6.37 4.76 15.76
CA SER A 45 6.26 3.63 14.86
C SER A 45 4.99 3.68 14.02
N PHE A 46 5.10 3.29 12.75
CA PHE A 46 3.98 3.18 11.82
C PHE A 46 3.76 1.73 11.42
N GLU A 47 2.50 1.32 11.34
CA GLU A 47 2.13 0.08 10.63
C GLU A 47 2.44 0.27 9.15
N THR A 48 3.19 -0.68 8.58
CA THR A 48 3.55 -0.62 7.16
C THR A 48 2.34 -0.87 6.28
N LEU A 49 1.43 -1.75 6.69
CA LEU A 49 0.22 -2.08 5.95
C LEU A 49 -0.88 -1.08 6.28
N GLY A 50 -1.28 -0.25 5.32
CA GLY A 50 -2.48 0.56 5.48
C GLY A 50 -3.74 -0.28 5.26
N THR A 51 -4.82 0.06 5.95
CA THR A 51 -6.11 -0.65 5.84
C THR A 51 -7.16 0.25 5.23
N PHE A 52 -7.88 -0.26 4.24
CA PHE A 52 -9.02 0.47 3.68
C PHE A 52 -10.26 0.29 4.54
N GLU A 53 -10.85 1.40 4.95
CA GLU A 53 -12.02 1.47 5.83
C GLU A 53 -13.05 2.46 5.29
N GLN A 54 -14.30 2.32 5.71
CA GLN A 54 -15.32 3.35 5.50
C GLN A 54 -15.13 4.44 6.57
N ARG A 55 -15.00 5.69 6.15
CA ARG A 55 -14.87 6.89 6.98
C ARG A 55 -15.73 7.98 6.37
N ASP A 56 -16.67 8.52 7.15
CA ASP A 56 -17.58 9.59 6.72
C ASP A 56 -18.33 9.32 5.41
N GLY A 57 -18.66 8.05 5.14
CA GLY A 57 -19.37 7.61 3.95
C GLY A 57 -18.47 7.37 2.72
N VAL A 58 -17.17 7.63 2.83
CA VAL A 58 -16.18 7.46 1.76
C VAL A 58 -15.17 6.37 2.13
N ARG A 59 -14.66 5.66 1.13
CA ARG A 59 -13.58 4.69 1.33
C ARG A 59 -12.27 5.44 1.56
N ALA A 60 -11.52 5.09 2.60
CA ALA A 60 -10.29 5.78 2.96
C ALA A 60 -9.19 4.80 3.34
N LEU A 61 -7.95 5.15 3.04
CA LEU A 61 -6.77 4.45 3.56
C LEU A 61 -6.50 4.95 4.98
N VAL A 62 -6.49 4.03 5.94
CA VAL A 62 -6.16 4.29 7.34
C VAL A 62 -4.76 3.77 7.63
N ILE A 63 -3.90 4.65 8.12
CA ILE A 63 -2.52 4.35 8.51
C ILE A 63 -2.39 4.60 10.00
N ARG A 64 -1.92 3.60 10.76
CA ARG A 64 -1.86 3.66 12.22
C ARG A 64 -0.44 3.84 12.73
N ALA A 65 -0.31 4.66 13.76
CA ALA A 65 0.95 4.95 14.41
C ALA A 65 0.88 4.73 15.92
N THR A 66 2.04 4.52 16.54
CA THR A 66 2.19 4.40 18.00
C THR A 66 3.44 5.15 18.42
N ALA A 67 3.28 6.09 19.34
CA ALA A 67 4.36 6.82 19.99
C ALA A 67 4.75 6.17 21.31
N ASN A 68 5.98 6.35 21.78
CA ASN A 68 6.39 5.94 23.13
C ASN A 68 5.96 6.94 24.22
N ARG A 69 5.47 8.13 23.85
CA ARG A 69 5.00 9.20 24.75
C ARG A 69 3.51 9.47 24.62
N TYR A 70 2.94 10.12 25.63
CA TYR A 70 1.55 10.56 25.60
C TYR A 70 1.36 11.69 24.60
N LEU A 71 0.41 11.52 23.70
CA LEU A 71 0.07 12.47 22.65
C LEU A 71 -0.76 13.62 23.23
N ALA A 72 -0.43 14.83 22.82
CA ALA A 72 -1.19 16.04 23.10
C ALA A 72 -2.03 16.45 21.89
N ASP A 73 -1.43 16.40 20.69
CA ASP A 73 -2.07 16.75 19.44
C ASP A 73 -1.34 16.11 18.25
N VAL A 74 -2.03 15.92 17.12
CA VAL A 74 -1.47 15.44 15.85
C VAL A 74 -2.18 16.09 14.67
N TYR A 75 -1.45 16.43 13.62
CA TYR A 75 -2.04 16.80 12.33
C TYR A 75 -1.13 16.40 11.18
N SER A 76 -1.72 16.05 10.05
CA SER A 76 -1.01 15.69 8.81
C SER A 76 -1.10 16.80 7.76
N TYR A 77 -0.05 16.91 6.96
CA TYR A 77 0.09 17.95 5.94
C TYR A 77 1.02 17.51 4.82
N VAL A 78 0.84 18.10 3.65
CA VAL A 78 1.84 18.16 2.58
C VAL A 78 2.44 19.57 2.60
N PRO A 79 3.57 19.85 1.94
CA PRO A 79 4.09 21.21 1.90
C PRO A 79 2.99 22.22 1.55
N ASP A 80 2.88 23.26 2.38
CA ASP A 80 1.94 24.38 2.26
C ASP A 80 0.45 24.13 2.59
N ASP A 81 -0.02 22.87 2.72
CA ASP A 81 -1.44 22.55 2.93
C ASP A 81 -1.69 21.43 3.96
N LEU A 82 -2.72 21.60 4.81
CA LEU A 82 -3.26 20.50 5.62
C LEU A 82 -3.78 19.39 4.68
N PHE A 83 -3.50 18.14 5.05
CA PHE A 83 -3.69 17.03 4.11
C PHE A 83 -3.97 15.72 4.83
N GLY A 84 -5.12 15.10 4.53
CA GLY A 84 -5.64 13.99 5.31
C GLY A 84 -6.01 14.38 6.74
N ASP A 85 -6.72 13.49 7.42
CA ASP A 85 -7.13 13.69 8.80
C ASP A 85 -6.26 12.86 9.75
N ALA A 86 -5.57 13.51 10.69
CA ALA A 86 -4.87 12.81 11.76
C ALA A 86 -5.67 12.87 13.07
N ASN A 87 -5.91 11.72 13.68
CA ASN A 87 -6.78 11.60 14.85
C ASN A 87 -6.10 10.77 15.95
N ILE A 88 -6.06 11.29 17.18
CA ILE A 88 -5.62 10.52 18.35
C ILE A 88 -6.69 9.49 18.70
N ILE A 89 -6.34 8.20 18.68
CA ILE A 89 -7.25 7.08 18.97
C ILE A 89 -7.00 6.45 20.36
N SER A 90 -5.88 6.80 21.01
CA SER A 90 -5.55 6.42 22.38
C SER A 90 -4.43 7.33 22.87
N GLU A 91 -4.14 7.33 24.18
CA GLU A 91 -3.06 8.14 24.79
C GLU A 91 -1.71 8.11 24.06
N ARG A 92 -1.39 7.03 23.34
CA ARG A 92 -0.12 6.86 22.60
C ARG A 92 -0.30 6.42 21.15
N ARG A 93 -1.54 6.42 20.63
CA ARG A 93 -1.84 5.95 19.28
C ARG A 93 -2.64 6.99 18.53
N PHE A 94 -2.31 7.16 17.27
CA PHE A 94 -3.09 7.97 16.35
C PHE A 94 -3.23 7.23 15.02
N GLU A 95 -4.20 7.66 14.23
CA GLU A 95 -4.35 7.25 12.84
C GLU A 95 -4.33 8.44 11.90
N ILE A 96 -3.97 8.18 10.65
CA ILE A 96 -4.08 9.11 9.54
C ILE A 96 -5.07 8.51 8.56
N VAL A 97 -6.05 9.29 8.17
CA VAL A 97 -7.09 8.92 7.20
C VAL A 97 -6.84 9.71 5.92
N LEU A 98 -6.61 9.00 4.82
CA LEU A 98 -6.48 9.55 3.49
C LEU A 98 -7.68 9.10 2.67
N HIS A 99 -8.58 10.02 2.34
CA HIS A 99 -9.77 9.67 1.56
C HIS A 99 -9.39 9.24 0.14
N ASP A 100 -10.12 8.26 -0.39
CA ASP A 100 -9.96 7.87 -1.78
C ASP A 100 -10.23 9.07 -2.71
N GLY A 101 -9.43 9.16 -3.78
CA GLY A 101 -9.44 10.24 -4.73
C GLY A 101 -8.15 11.05 -4.66
N TYR A 102 -8.28 12.37 -4.55
CA TYR A 102 -7.15 13.29 -4.68
C TYR A 102 -6.08 13.09 -3.60
N GLU A 103 -6.49 12.88 -2.35
CA GLU A 103 -5.55 12.75 -1.23
C GLU A 103 -4.68 11.52 -1.37
N LEU A 104 -5.31 10.35 -1.47
CA LEU A 104 -4.62 9.08 -1.61
C LEU A 104 -3.75 9.04 -2.88
N ASN A 105 -4.27 9.48 -4.02
CA ASN A 105 -3.52 9.54 -5.28
C ASN A 105 -2.27 10.42 -5.15
N THR A 106 -2.40 11.57 -4.47
CA THR A 106 -1.29 12.51 -4.26
C THR A 106 -0.16 11.88 -3.47
N VAL A 107 -0.46 11.19 -2.35
CA VAL A 107 0.58 10.52 -1.55
C VAL A 107 1.19 9.36 -2.32
N LEU A 108 0.36 8.49 -2.93
CA LEU A 108 0.84 7.33 -3.69
C LEU A 108 1.69 7.72 -4.91
N SER A 109 1.45 8.89 -5.49
CA SER A 109 2.27 9.42 -6.59
C SER A 109 3.71 9.80 -6.17
N GLY A 110 4.05 9.66 -4.89
CA GLY A 110 5.37 9.88 -4.33
C GLY A 110 5.52 11.22 -3.62
N LEU A 111 4.43 11.90 -3.26
CA LEU A 111 4.50 13.07 -2.39
C LEU A 111 4.60 12.60 -0.93
N PRO A 112 5.66 12.96 -0.18
CA PRO A 112 5.75 12.62 1.23
C PRO A 112 4.61 13.27 2.01
N LEU A 113 4.06 12.54 2.97
CA LEU A 113 3.13 13.07 3.96
C LEU A 113 3.90 13.40 5.22
N PHE A 114 3.71 14.61 5.73
CA PHE A 114 4.27 15.04 7.00
C PHE A 114 3.22 14.96 8.09
N VAL A 115 3.67 14.68 9.31
CA VAL A 115 2.80 14.57 10.49
C VAL A 115 3.48 15.30 11.63
N ASN A 116 2.88 16.37 12.12
CA ASN A 116 3.33 16.98 13.36
C ASN A 116 2.75 16.21 14.54
N VAL A 117 3.61 15.90 15.50
CA VAL A 117 3.27 15.13 16.69
C VAL A 117 3.67 15.93 17.91
N PHE A 118 2.68 16.31 18.71
CA PHE A 118 2.87 16.98 20.00
C PHE A 118 2.69 15.97 21.11
N THR A 119 3.54 16.03 22.12
CA THR A 119 3.53 15.13 23.26
C THR A 119 3.47 15.89 24.58
N ASN A 120 2.81 15.29 25.57
CA ASN A 120 2.76 15.82 26.94
C ASN A 120 4.10 15.68 27.68
N THR A 121 4.92 14.72 27.25
CA THR A 121 6.17 14.30 27.90
C THR A 121 7.22 13.97 26.85
N GLY A 122 8.49 14.19 27.16
CA GLY A 122 9.60 13.95 26.23
C GLY A 122 10.39 15.22 25.93
N THR A 123 11.54 15.07 25.30
CA THR A 123 12.40 16.12 24.77
C THR A 123 12.86 15.70 23.36
N PRO A 124 12.42 16.39 22.30
CA PRO A 124 11.49 17.54 22.32
C PRO A 124 10.05 17.13 22.70
N ARG A 125 9.18 18.11 22.94
CA ARG A 125 7.72 17.89 23.10
C ARG A 125 6.92 18.03 21.79
N SER A 126 7.60 18.36 20.71
CA SER A 126 7.03 18.44 19.37
C SER A 126 8.07 17.93 18.39
N TYR A 127 7.64 17.13 17.42
CA TYR A 127 8.49 16.66 16.33
C TYR A 127 7.65 16.38 15.10
N THR A 128 8.30 16.35 13.94
CA THR A 128 7.66 16.05 12.66
C THR A 128 8.10 14.69 12.17
N ALA A 129 7.14 13.85 11.76
CA ALA A 129 7.40 12.65 10.99
C ALA A 129 7.24 12.93 9.49
N ARG A 130 8.16 12.44 8.67
CA ARG A 130 8.00 12.30 7.22
C ARG A 130 7.75 10.84 6.90
N ILE A 131 6.63 10.55 6.24
CA ILE A 131 6.34 9.22 5.72
C ILE A 131 6.19 9.21 4.20
N VAL A 132 6.55 8.10 3.58
CA VAL A 132 6.28 7.83 2.16
C VAL A 132 5.38 6.62 2.07
N VAL A 133 4.23 6.79 1.42
CA VAL A 133 3.30 5.71 1.13
C VAL A 133 3.40 5.37 -0.35
N ALA A 134 3.58 4.09 -0.66
CA ALA A 134 3.70 3.64 -2.04
C ALA A 134 2.98 2.30 -2.24
N PRO A 135 2.46 2.01 -3.44
CA PRO A 135 1.86 0.72 -3.73
C PRO A 135 2.96 -0.37 -3.79
N ARG A 136 2.72 -1.51 -3.14
CA ARG A 136 3.67 -2.62 -3.05
C ARG A 136 2.97 -3.95 -3.24
N PHE A 137 3.59 -4.82 -4.02
CA PHE A 137 3.19 -6.22 -4.08
C PHE A 137 3.67 -6.97 -2.85
N PHE A 138 2.87 -7.90 -2.36
CA PHE A 138 3.24 -8.78 -1.25
C PHE A 138 2.51 -10.12 -1.37
N ASP A 139 2.76 -11.02 -0.42
CA ASP A 139 2.13 -12.34 -0.34
C ASP A 139 2.26 -13.15 -1.65
N PHE A 140 3.49 -13.20 -2.18
CA PHE A 140 3.80 -13.92 -3.41
C PHE A 140 3.70 -15.43 -3.21
N ARG A 141 2.82 -16.10 -3.97
CA ARG A 141 2.62 -17.57 -3.89
C ARG A 141 2.55 -18.19 -5.27
N GLY A 142 3.08 -19.40 -5.44
CA GLY A 142 3.05 -20.14 -6.70
C GLY A 142 4.41 -20.25 -7.37
N SER A 143 4.43 -20.30 -8.70
CA SER A 143 5.62 -20.60 -9.50
C SER A 143 6.75 -19.58 -9.29
N SER A 144 7.95 -20.08 -9.03
CA SER A 144 9.18 -19.27 -9.03
C SER A 144 9.63 -18.85 -10.43
N GLY A 145 9.01 -19.40 -11.48
CA GLY A 145 9.26 -19.00 -12.86
C GLY A 145 8.62 -17.67 -13.24
N ILE A 146 7.70 -17.14 -12.41
CA ILE A 146 7.19 -15.78 -12.53
C ILE A 146 7.82 -14.97 -11.39
N TRP A 147 8.67 -14.01 -11.71
CA TRP A 147 9.18 -13.03 -10.78
C TRP A 147 8.34 -11.76 -10.88
N ILE A 148 7.98 -11.17 -9.74
CA ILE A 148 7.19 -9.94 -9.68
C ILE A 148 7.97 -9.03 -8.74
N ASP A 149 8.29 -7.83 -9.20
CA ASP A 149 8.98 -6.86 -8.36
C ASP A 149 8.02 -6.32 -7.30
N GLU A 150 8.51 -6.12 -6.08
CA GLU A 150 7.69 -5.58 -4.99
C GLU A 150 7.16 -4.18 -5.33
N GLU A 151 7.97 -3.40 -6.05
CA GLU A 151 7.70 -1.99 -6.28
C GLU A 151 6.72 -1.75 -7.44
N VAL A 152 5.70 -0.95 -7.14
CA VAL A 152 4.90 -0.26 -8.16
C VAL A 152 5.22 1.23 -8.04
N THR A 153 5.83 1.77 -9.10
CA THR A 153 6.43 3.12 -9.07
C THR A 153 5.61 4.08 -9.93
N PRO A 154 5.25 5.27 -9.42
CA PRO A 154 4.57 6.28 -10.20
C PRO A 154 5.52 6.88 -11.26
N ARG A 155 5.06 6.97 -12.50
CA ARG A 155 5.80 7.43 -13.68
C ARG A 155 5.07 8.58 -14.36
N TYR A 156 5.85 9.48 -14.96
CA TYR A 156 5.32 10.55 -15.80
C TYR A 156 5.14 10.03 -17.22
N VAL A 157 3.89 9.83 -17.63
CA VAL A 157 3.51 9.37 -18.96
C VAL A 157 2.39 10.26 -19.48
N VAL A 158 2.66 11.01 -20.54
CA VAL A 158 1.72 11.93 -21.20
C VAL A 158 0.53 11.14 -21.73
N GLN A 159 -0.65 11.43 -21.19
CA GLN A 159 -1.91 10.81 -21.56
C GLN A 159 -3.02 11.87 -21.58
N PRO A 160 -4.17 11.63 -22.24
CA PRO A 160 -5.19 12.66 -22.46
C PRO A 160 -5.71 13.37 -21.20
N ASN A 161 -5.77 12.68 -20.05
CA ASN A 161 -6.44 13.19 -18.85
C ASN A 161 -5.53 13.35 -17.63
N ASN A 162 -4.40 12.66 -17.58
CA ASN A 162 -3.49 12.67 -16.42
C ASN A 162 -2.12 12.15 -16.85
N ASN A 163 -1.04 12.84 -16.45
CA ASN A 163 0.31 12.39 -16.77
C ASN A 163 0.90 11.40 -15.75
N LEU A 164 0.09 10.92 -14.81
CA LEU A 164 0.48 9.92 -13.81
C LEU A 164 0.04 8.51 -14.23
N LEU A 165 1.00 7.59 -14.19
CA LEU A 165 0.80 6.16 -14.39
C LEU A 165 1.52 5.40 -13.28
N TYR A 166 0.94 4.32 -12.78
CA TYR A 166 1.59 3.45 -11.80
C TYR A 166 2.13 2.21 -12.50
N ARG A 167 3.43 1.95 -12.34
CA ARG A 167 4.13 0.93 -13.10
C ARG A 167 4.78 -0.10 -12.19
N GLY A 168 4.31 -1.33 -12.28
CA GLY A 168 4.96 -2.52 -11.73
C GLY A 168 5.72 -3.29 -12.80
N HIS A 169 6.47 -4.29 -12.37
CA HIS A 169 7.29 -5.12 -13.23
C HIS A 169 7.14 -6.59 -12.86
N ALA A 170 7.17 -7.44 -13.88
CA ALA A 170 7.26 -8.87 -13.72
C ALA A 170 8.19 -9.44 -14.79
N SER A 171 8.88 -10.53 -14.50
CA SER A 171 9.65 -11.27 -15.49
C SER A 171 9.29 -12.74 -15.43
N VAL A 172 9.34 -13.40 -16.58
CA VAL A 172 9.06 -14.83 -16.68
C VAL A 172 10.30 -15.54 -17.19
N SER A 173 10.71 -16.59 -16.47
CA SER A 173 11.83 -17.43 -16.87
C SER A 173 11.39 -18.58 -17.77
N GLY A 174 12.31 -19.03 -18.62
CA GLY A 174 12.04 -20.04 -19.64
C GLY A 174 11.39 -19.47 -20.91
N TYR A 175 11.08 -20.36 -21.86
CA TYR A 175 10.38 -19.97 -23.08
C TYR A 175 8.88 -19.87 -22.79
N VAL A 176 8.36 -18.63 -22.77
CA VAL A 176 6.93 -18.34 -22.67
C VAL A 176 6.51 -17.33 -23.74
N ASP A 177 5.32 -17.55 -24.27
CA ASP A 177 4.71 -16.71 -25.29
C ASP A 177 3.70 -15.73 -24.70
N TRP A 178 3.52 -15.59 -23.38
CA TRP A 178 2.66 -14.55 -22.79
C TRP A 178 2.73 -14.53 -21.26
N LEU A 179 2.32 -13.39 -20.71
CA LEU A 179 1.92 -13.19 -19.32
C LEU A 179 0.55 -12.49 -19.34
N THR A 180 -0.38 -12.95 -18.53
CA THR A 180 -1.65 -12.26 -18.24
C THR A 180 -1.82 -12.08 -16.75
N VAL A 181 -2.57 -11.04 -16.38
CA VAL A 181 -2.95 -10.76 -15.00
C VAL A 181 -4.46 -10.70 -14.93
N THR A 182 -5.07 -11.44 -14.01
CA THR A 182 -6.52 -11.50 -13.81
C THR A 182 -6.90 -11.29 -12.35
N ALA A 183 -8.01 -10.61 -12.14
CA ALA A 183 -8.66 -10.35 -10.86
C ALA A 183 -10.11 -9.91 -11.13
N PRO A 184 -10.99 -9.88 -10.12
CA PRO A 184 -12.35 -9.34 -10.28
C PRO A 184 -12.36 -7.91 -10.84
N ASP A 185 -11.39 -7.09 -10.42
CA ASP A 185 -11.17 -5.70 -10.79
C ASP A 185 -9.68 -5.32 -10.68
N GLY A 186 -9.34 -4.07 -11.02
CA GLY A 186 -7.99 -3.54 -10.83
C GLY A 186 -6.87 -4.20 -11.65
N ILE A 187 -7.19 -4.84 -12.78
CA ILE A 187 -6.18 -5.48 -13.63
C ILE A 187 -5.28 -4.44 -14.34
N PRO A 188 -3.95 -4.66 -14.40
CA PRO A 188 -3.06 -3.81 -15.19
C PRO A 188 -3.21 -4.06 -16.68
N SER A 189 -2.76 -3.09 -17.48
CA SER A 189 -2.32 -3.37 -18.84
C SER A 189 -0.93 -4.01 -18.82
N VAL A 190 -0.75 -5.10 -19.58
CA VAL A 190 0.50 -5.89 -19.60
C VAL A 190 1.22 -5.70 -20.94
N TYR A 191 2.50 -5.33 -20.89
CA TYR A 191 3.31 -5.05 -22.09
C TYR A 191 4.71 -5.65 -22.02
N GLY A 192 5.32 -5.90 -23.18
CA GLY A 192 6.70 -6.40 -23.28
C GLY A 192 6.82 -7.92 -23.11
N ARG A 193 8.01 -8.47 -23.38
CA ARG A 193 8.43 -9.87 -23.18
C ARG A 193 9.96 -9.97 -23.17
N PRO A 194 10.58 -10.92 -22.41
CA PRO A 194 10.02 -11.70 -21.30
C PRO A 194 9.94 -10.89 -19.99
N ASN A 195 10.42 -9.64 -20.03
CA ASN A 195 10.25 -8.65 -18.98
C ASN A 195 9.00 -7.84 -19.31
N TYR A 196 8.03 -7.93 -18.41
CA TYR A 196 6.73 -7.33 -18.55
C TYR A 196 6.62 -6.08 -17.70
N ARG A 197 5.98 -5.09 -18.29
CA ARG A 197 5.50 -3.90 -17.63
C ARG A 197 4.03 -4.08 -17.30
N LEU A 198 3.67 -3.70 -16.08
CA LEU A 198 2.30 -3.71 -15.57
C LEU A 198 1.89 -2.27 -15.29
N ASP A 199 0.97 -1.73 -16.09
CA ASP A 199 0.58 -0.32 -16.04
C ASP A 199 -0.85 -0.16 -15.52
N TRP A 200 -1.02 0.65 -14.48
CA TRP A 200 -2.30 1.03 -13.91
C TRP A 200 -2.54 2.54 -14.02
N SER A 201 -3.79 2.90 -14.28
CA SER A 201 -4.34 4.21 -13.91
C SER A 201 -4.65 4.23 -12.42
N TYR A 202 -4.78 5.42 -11.80
CA TYR A 202 -5.16 5.50 -10.39
C TYR A 202 -6.44 4.72 -10.02
N PRO A 203 -7.56 4.82 -10.77
CA PRO A 203 -8.78 4.06 -10.43
C PRO A 203 -8.57 2.55 -10.43
N THR A 204 -7.81 2.02 -11.41
CA THR A 204 -7.55 0.58 -11.49
C THR A 204 -6.53 0.12 -10.43
N LEU A 205 -5.56 0.97 -10.09
CA LEU A 205 -4.66 0.70 -8.98
C LEU A 205 -5.40 0.63 -7.64
N GLN A 206 -6.30 1.58 -7.39
CA GLN A 206 -7.09 1.64 -6.16
C GLN A 206 -7.92 0.37 -6.00
N GLN A 207 -8.63 -0.06 -7.05
CA GLN A 207 -9.37 -1.33 -7.06
C GLN A 207 -8.47 -2.54 -6.77
N ALA A 208 -7.25 -2.56 -7.31
CA ALA A 208 -6.30 -3.65 -7.04
C ALA A 208 -5.79 -3.69 -5.59
N MET A 209 -5.81 -2.55 -4.88
CA MET A 209 -5.37 -2.44 -3.48
C MET A 209 -6.50 -2.62 -2.47
N ASP A 210 -7.76 -2.51 -2.89
CA ASP A 210 -8.91 -2.50 -1.99
C ASP A 210 -10.05 -3.43 -2.47
N PRO A 211 -10.32 -4.54 -1.77
CA PRO A 211 -9.66 -4.97 -0.55
C PRO A 211 -8.31 -5.65 -0.85
N HIS A 212 -7.27 -5.33 -0.07
CA HIS A 212 -5.93 -5.93 -0.16
C HIS A 212 -5.90 -7.45 0.07
N THR A 213 -7.03 -8.06 0.45
CA THR A 213 -7.19 -9.51 0.63
C THR A 213 -7.43 -10.26 -0.67
N VAL A 214 -7.83 -9.58 -1.75
CA VAL A 214 -8.06 -10.16 -3.07
C VAL A 214 -6.74 -10.18 -3.85
N PRO A 215 -6.22 -11.36 -4.24
CA PRO A 215 -4.98 -11.45 -4.99
C PRO A 215 -5.19 -11.17 -6.48
N LEU A 216 -4.16 -10.60 -7.12
CA LEU A 216 -3.97 -10.67 -8.56
C LEU A 216 -3.40 -12.04 -8.93
N ASN A 217 -3.94 -12.65 -9.98
CA ASN A 217 -3.49 -13.94 -10.52
C ASN A 217 -2.67 -13.71 -11.78
N PHE A 218 -1.42 -14.14 -11.75
CA PHE A 218 -0.46 -14.06 -12.84
C PHE A 218 -0.36 -15.43 -13.51
N SER A 219 -0.72 -15.49 -14.77
CA SER A 219 -0.60 -16.69 -15.59
C SER A 219 0.43 -16.45 -16.68
N ALA A 220 1.36 -17.38 -16.87
CA ALA A 220 2.30 -17.36 -17.99
C ALA A 220 2.31 -18.71 -18.69
N GLY A 221 2.53 -18.69 -20.01
CA GLY A 221 2.41 -19.89 -20.82
C GLY A 221 2.92 -19.73 -22.24
N GLY A 222 2.80 -20.81 -23.01
CA GLY A 222 3.08 -20.82 -24.45
C GLY A 222 1.83 -21.21 -25.24
N ASP A 223 2.02 -21.65 -26.48
CA ASP A 223 0.93 -22.11 -27.37
C ASP A 223 0.06 -23.23 -26.76
N ASN A 224 0.63 -24.03 -25.85
CA ASN A 224 -0.07 -25.13 -25.17
C ASN A 224 -0.85 -24.69 -23.90
N GLY A 225 -0.97 -23.38 -23.67
CA GLY A 225 -1.69 -22.81 -22.54
C GLY A 225 -0.79 -22.40 -21.36
N ALA A 226 -1.43 -22.10 -20.23
CA ALA A 226 -0.73 -21.65 -19.02
C ALA A 226 0.11 -22.78 -18.44
N THR A 227 1.41 -22.55 -18.30
CA THR A 227 2.36 -23.51 -17.69
C THR A 227 2.79 -23.08 -16.30
N MET A 228 2.59 -21.80 -15.96
CA MET A 228 2.96 -21.21 -14.68
C MET A 228 1.87 -20.31 -14.15
N GLN A 229 1.67 -20.38 -12.84
CA GLN A 229 0.71 -19.56 -12.11
C GLN A 229 1.38 -18.99 -10.87
N LYS A 230 1.11 -17.73 -10.58
CA LYS A 230 1.55 -17.05 -9.36
C LYS A 230 0.47 -16.09 -8.90
N THR A 231 0.34 -15.90 -7.60
CA THR A 231 -0.52 -14.88 -7.02
C THR A 231 0.34 -13.86 -6.27
N ALA A 232 -0.10 -12.61 -6.29
CA ALA A 232 0.42 -11.57 -5.42
C ALA A 232 -0.72 -10.64 -5.04
N ARG A 233 -0.65 -10.03 -3.86
CA ARG A 233 -1.58 -8.98 -3.43
C ARG A 233 -0.92 -7.62 -3.59
N LEU A 234 -1.70 -6.60 -3.89
CA LEU A 234 -1.23 -5.22 -3.97
C LEU A 234 -1.80 -4.44 -2.79
N VAL A 235 -1.00 -3.56 -2.20
CA VAL A 235 -1.45 -2.71 -1.08
C VAL A 235 -0.73 -1.38 -1.06
N ALA A 236 -1.36 -0.37 -0.45
CA ALA A 236 -0.69 0.87 -0.07
C ALA A 236 0.14 0.64 1.20
N ARG A 237 1.45 0.85 1.10
CA ARG A 237 2.41 0.56 2.16
C ARG A 237 3.18 1.80 2.60
N VAL A 238 3.36 2.00 3.90
CA VAL A 238 4.37 2.93 4.41
C VAL A 238 5.74 2.31 4.18
N THR A 239 6.55 2.98 3.36
CA THR A 239 7.86 2.47 2.88
C THR A 239 9.03 3.22 3.47
N GLU A 240 8.83 4.47 3.89
CA GLU A 240 9.83 5.28 4.58
C GLU A 240 9.21 5.96 5.79
N LEU A 241 10.00 6.10 6.85
CA LEU A 241 9.69 6.88 8.04
C LEU A 241 10.97 7.57 8.52
N ALA A 242 10.90 8.88 8.74
CA ALA A 242 11.95 9.65 9.37
C ALA A 242 11.34 10.68 10.33
N LEU A 243 12.05 11.01 11.41
CA LEU A 243 11.64 12.04 12.37
C LEU A 243 12.65 13.19 12.40
N THR A 244 12.17 14.38 12.73
CA THR A 244 12.99 15.54 13.04
C THR A 244 12.34 16.37 14.15
N ASP A 245 13.16 17.02 14.97
CA ASP A 245 12.77 18.02 15.95
C ASP A 245 13.09 19.46 15.51
N GLY A 246 13.75 19.61 14.36
CA GLY A 246 13.95 20.88 13.66
C GLY A 246 12.83 21.20 12.67
N ASP A 247 13.03 22.27 11.89
CA ASP A 247 12.10 22.64 10.82
C ASP A 247 12.09 21.58 9.70
N ALA A 248 10.92 21.02 9.43
CA ALA A 248 10.74 20.03 8.36
C ALA A 248 11.11 20.56 6.97
N TYR A 249 10.96 21.85 6.71
CA TYR A 249 11.32 22.48 5.43
C TYR A 249 12.82 22.71 5.29
N GLU A 250 13.57 22.78 6.38
CA GLU A 250 15.03 22.84 6.35
C GLU A 250 15.64 21.44 6.25
N VAL A 251 15.06 20.46 6.94
CA VAL A 251 15.55 19.07 6.95
C VAL A 251 15.16 18.31 5.68
N TRP A 252 13.95 18.53 5.19
CA TRP A 252 13.43 17.93 3.95
C TRP A 252 12.89 19.00 3.01
N PRO A 253 13.77 19.90 2.51
CA PRO A 253 13.35 20.96 1.61
C PRO A 253 12.72 20.36 0.36
N SER A 254 11.67 21.01 -0.14
CA SER A 254 11.09 20.69 -1.45
C SER A 254 12.19 20.75 -2.52
N PRO A 255 12.56 19.61 -3.13
CA PRO A 255 13.66 19.62 -4.07
C PRO A 255 13.28 20.43 -5.32
N PRO A 256 14.17 21.31 -5.81
CA PRO A 256 13.98 21.97 -7.10
C PRO A 256 14.02 20.93 -8.23
N CYS A 257 13.79 21.37 -9.47
CA CYS A 257 14.03 20.50 -10.62
C CYS A 257 15.50 20.05 -10.66
N ASP A 258 15.72 18.74 -10.72
CA ASP A 258 17.05 18.14 -10.84
C ASP A 258 17.57 18.35 -12.28
N PRO A 259 18.76 18.96 -12.48
CA PRO A 259 19.34 19.18 -13.80
C PRO A 259 19.48 17.91 -14.65
N VAL A 260 19.74 16.74 -14.05
CA VAL A 260 19.85 15.47 -14.77
C VAL A 260 18.47 15.05 -15.31
N VAL A 261 17.43 15.20 -14.51
CA VAL A 261 16.05 14.90 -14.90
C VAL A 261 15.56 15.88 -15.97
N SER A 262 15.84 17.18 -15.81
CA SER A 262 15.54 18.22 -16.79
C SER A 262 16.18 17.91 -18.15
N ASN A 263 17.48 17.62 -18.16
CA ASN A 263 18.20 17.28 -19.38
C ASN A 263 17.64 16.01 -20.03
N CYS A 264 17.30 14.99 -19.24
CA CYS A 264 16.65 13.80 -19.78
C CYS A 264 15.29 14.12 -20.40
N TYR A 265 14.45 14.93 -19.73
CA TYR A 265 13.12 15.28 -20.20
C TYR A 265 13.17 16.09 -21.50
N HIS A 266 13.98 17.15 -21.56
CA HIS A 266 14.05 18.05 -22.72
C HIS A 266 14.85 17.48 -23.91
N SER A 267 15.65 16.43 -23.70
CA SER A 267 16.35 15.74 -24.79
C SER A 267 15.50 14.67 -25.49
N GLN A 268 14.30 14.37 -24.98
CA GLN A 268 13.44 13.37 -25.60
C GLN A 268 12.97 13.80 -27.00
N PRO A 269 12.89 12.88 -27.97
CA PRO A 269 12.33 13.17 -29.29
C PRO A 269 10.91 13.74 -29.21
N ALA A 270 10.57 14.61 -30.16
CA ALA A 270 9.21 15.12 -30.30
C ALA A 270 8.20 13.96 -30.44
N GLY A 271 7.12 14.02 -29.66
CA GLY A 271 6.11 12.95 -29.62
C GLY A 271 6.38 11.87 -28.57
N THR A 272 7.47 11.95 -27.80
CA THR A 272 7.68 11.06 -26.64
C THR A 272 6.57 11.26 -25.62
N THR A 273 5.94 10.15 -25.22
CA THR A 273 4.87 10.16 -24.21
C THR A 273 5.31 9.54 -22.89
N ASP A 274 6.26 8.60 -22.89
CA ASP A 274 6.70 7.90 -21.68
C ASP A 274 8.07 8.41 -21.22
N PHE A 275 8.10 9.11 -20.09
CA PHE A 275 9.32 9.69 -19.50
C PHE A 275 9.84 8.89 -18.30
N SER A 276 9.40 7.63 -18.16
CA SER A 276 9.79 6.78 -17.02
C SER A 276 11.30 6.55 -16.89
N GLN A 277 12.06 6.66 -17.99
CA GLN A 277 13.52 6.59 -17.98
C GLN A 277 14.21 7.82 -17.35
N CYS A 278 13.51 8.95 -17.27
CA CYS A 278 14.04 10.17 -16.68
C CYS A 278 13.85 10.26 -15.17
N GLY A 279 12.96 9.43 -14.60
CA GLY A 279 12.74 9.40 -13.16
C GLY A 279 11.34 8.91 -12.76
N THR A 280 10.99 9.19 -11.51
CA THR A 280 9.63 9.03 -10.98
C THR A 280 8.72 10.16 -11.45
N TYR A 281 7.41 9.98 -11.27
CA TYR A 281 6.41 11.00 -11.60
C TYR A 281 6.74 12.38 -11.02
N ARG A 282 7.00 12.49 -9.71
CA ARG A 282 7.26 13.77 -9.04
C ARG A 282 8.57 14.42 -9.46
N GLN A 283 9.60 13.62 -9.74
CA GLN A 283 10.88 14.14 -10.24
C GLN A 283 10.71 14.78 -11.62
N VAL A 284 10.05 14.07 -12.55
CA VAL A 284 9.83 14.59 -13.90
C VAL A 284 8.86 15.77 -13.89
N LEU A 285 7.73 15.68 -13.17
CA LEU A 285 6.71 16.73 -13.10
C LEU A 285 7.30 18.09 -12.69
N ARG A 286 8.27 18.12 -11.78
CA ARG A 286 8.92 19.38 -11.35
C ARG A 286 9.79 20.01 -12.42
N CYS A 287 10.19 19.24 -13.42
CA CYS A 287 11.06 19.66 -14.51
C CYS A 287 10.32 19.91 -15.83
N THR A 288 8.98 19.91 -15.83
CA THR A 288 8.19 20.11 -17.06
C THR A 288 8.02 21.58 -17.44
N TYR A 289 8.38 22.51 -16.56
CA TYR A 289 8.18 23.96 -16.70
C TYR A 289 9.49 24.68 -16.99
#